data_AF-A0A935YTH7-F1
#
_entry.id   AF-A0A935YTH7-F1
#
_cell.length_a   1.000
_cell.length_b   1.000
_cell.length_c   1.000
_cell.angle_alpha   90.00
_cell.angle_beta   90.00
_cell.angle_gamma   90.00
#
_symmetry.space_group_name_H-M   'P 1'
#
loop_
_entity.id
_entity.type
_entity.pdbx_description
1 polymer ?
#
loop_
_entity_poly.entity_id
_entity_poly.type
_entity_poly.pdbx_seq_one_letter_code
_entity_poly.pdbx_strand_id
1 'polypeptide(L)'
;MSEVLILQNQAKLFLGKQNQWLDGRELALLYKTEHKDEAVNQVFEASSKDYTQRIKIISCPVNEKGLPIIDPEIMPEPIPKQVRDLFEDEVAAQESTN
;
A
#
# COMPACT_ATOMS: atom_id res chain seq x y z
N MET A 1 -23.40 8.04 6.18
CA MET A 1 -22.43 7.36 5.31
C MET A 1 -21.08 7.92 5.65
N SER A 2 -20.18 7.11 6.18
CA SER A 2 -18.81 7.55 6.46
C SER A 2 -17.98 7.32 5.20
N GLU A 3 -17.16 8.31 4.86
CA GLU A 3 -16.20 8.22 3.77
C GLU A 3 -14.80 8.32 4.37
N VAL A 4 -13.87 7.59 3.80
CA VAL A 4 -12.46 7.65 4.19
C VAL A 4 -11.62 8.02 2.99
N LEU A 5 -10.56 8.74 3.27
CA LEU A 5 -9.54 9.14 2.33
C LEU A 5 -8.46 8.06 2.32
N ILE A 6 -8.20 7.56 1.13
CA ILE A 6 -7.11 6.64 0.84
C ILE A 6 -6.12 7.31 -0.11
N LEU A 7 -4.86 6.87 -0.07
CA LEU A 7 -3.81 7.39 -0.93
C LEU A 7 -3.49 6.39 -2.03
N GLN A 8 -3.44 6.87 -3.27
CA GLN A 8 -3.11 6.07 -4.44
C GLN A 8 -1.95 6.70 -5.22
N ASN A 9 -1.04 5.87 -5.72
CA ASN A 9 0.11 6.28 -6.51
C ASN A 9 -0.17 6.22 -8.03
N GLN A 10 0.74 6.73 -8.88
CA GLN A 10 0.58 6.66 -10.35
C GLN A 10 0.46 5.22 -10.90
N ALA A 11 0.97 4.23 -10.18
CA ALA A 11 0.87 2.81 -10.51
C ALA A 11 -0.45 2.15 -10.06
N LYS A 12 -1.45 2.96 -9.66
CA LYS A 12 -2.71 2.52 -9.04
C LYS A 12 -2.56 1.75 -7.71
N LEU A 13 -1.36 1.68 -7.14
CA LEU A 13 -1.10 1.08 -5.82
C LEU A 13 -1.60 1.99 -4.69
N PHE A 14 -2.06 1.38 -3.61
CA PHE A 14 -2.60 2.06 -2.44
C PHE A 14 -1.59 2.08 -1.28
N LEU A 15 -1.58 3.14 -0.49
CA LEU A 15 -0.69 3.22 0.66
C LEU A 15 -1.20 2.37 1.83
N GLY A 16 -0.35 1.52 2.39
CA GLY A 16 -0.57 0.78 3.62
C GLY A 16 -0.21 1.58 4.86
N LYS A 17 -0.73 1.19 6.03
CA LYS A 17 -0.43 1.82 7.34
C LYS A 17 1.07 1.83 7.69
N GLN A 18 1.84 0.90 7.11
CA GLN A 18 3.30 0.82 7.29
C GLN A 18 4.07 1.60 6.22
N ASN A 19 3.43 2.54 5.49
CA ASN A 19 4.04 3.28 4.38
C ASN A 19 4.52 2.37 3.22
N GLN A 20 3.85 1.23 3.01
CA GLN A 20 4.15 0.30 1.91
C GLN A 20 3.08 0.41 0.82
N TRP A 21 3.46 0.26 -0.46
CA TRP A 21 2.51 0.27 -1.57
C TRP A 21 1.88 -1.12 -1.75
N LEU A 22 0.55 -1.19 -1.76
CA LEU A 22 -0.25 -2.40 -1.77
C LEU A 22 -1.26 -2.41 -2.91
N ASP A 23 -1.69 -3.60 -3.33
CA ASP A 23 -2.61 -3.78 -4.47
C ASP A 23 -4.08 -3.45 -4.14
N GLY A 24 -4.39 -3.12 -2.88
CA GLY A 24 -5.76 -2.84 -2.42
C GLY A 24 -6.60 -4.08 -2.10
N ARG A 25 -6.04 -5.30 -2.24
CA ARG A 25 -6.71 -6.56 -1.88
C ARG A 25 -6.88 -6.73 -0.38
N GLU A 26 -5.92 -6.23 0.40
CA GLU A 26 -5.96 -6.29 1.87
C GLU A 26 -6.39 -4.94 2.46
N LEU A 27 -7.69 -4.66 2.39
CA LEU A 27 -8.32 -3.42 2.87
C LEU A 27 -8.02 -3.10 4.36
N ALA A 28 -7.71 -4.13 5.17
CA ALA A 28 -7.37 -3.97 6.58
C ALA A 28 -5.99 -3.32 6.81
N LEU A 29 -5.06 -3.54 5.87
CA LEU A 29 -3.70 -3.04 5.90
C LEU A 29 -3.56 -1.66 5.26
N LEU A 30 -4.56 -1.22 4.50
CA LEU A 30 -4.59 0.09 3.87
C LEU A 30 -4.63 1.21 4.91
N TYR A 31 -3.92 2.28 4.59
CA TYR A 31 -4.05 3.55 5.26
C TYR A 31 -5.41 4.16 4.89
N LYS A 32 -6.15 4.56 5.91
CA LYS A 32 -7.46 5.20 5.78
C LYS A 32 -7.58 6.25 6.88
N THR A 33 -8.03 7.43 6.50
CA THR A 33 -8.31 8.52 7.44
C THR A 33 -9.60 9.20 7.04
N GLU A 34 -10.38 9.66 8.00
CA GLU A 34 -11.54 10.54 7.75
C GLU A 34 -11.12 12.01 7.59
N HIS A 35 -9.89 12.35 7.99
CA HIS A 35 -9.38 13.71 8.07
C HIS A 35 -8.49 14.05 6.87
N LYS A 36 -8.85 15.13 6.17
CA LYS A 36 -8.12 15.57 4.97
C LYS A 36 -6.70 16.04 5.28
N ASP A 37 -6.52 16.70 6.40
CA ASP A 37 -5.22 17.15 6.90
C ASP A 37 -4.28 15.97 7.16
N GLU A 38 -4.75 14.88 7.78
CA GLU A 38 -3.96 13.66 7.93
C GLU A 38 -3.55 13.07 6.58
N ALA A 39 -4.49 12.99 5.62
CA ALA A 39 -4.19 12.49 4.27
C ALA A 39 -3.15 13.35 3.56
N VAL A 40 -3.23 14.69 3.69
CA VAL A 40 -2.26 15.62 3.11
C VAL A 40 -0.90 15.46 3.77
N ASN A 41 -0.86 15.33 5.10
CA ASN A 41 0.38 15.09 5.83
C ASN A 41 1.05 13.79 5.37
N GLN A 42 0.25 12.74 5.17
CA GLN A 42 0.73 11.45 4.68
C GLN A 42 1.26 11.51 3.24
N VAL A 43 0.60 12.26 2.35
CA VAL A 43 1.12 12.55 0.99
C VAL A 43 2.48 13.25 1.09
N PHE A 44 2.59 14.25 1.97
CA PHE A 44 3.81 15.02 2.14
C PHE A 44 4.97 14.15 2.65
N GLU A 45 4.72 13.30 3.65
CA GLU A 45 5.74 12.38 4.16
C GLU A 45 6.22 11.38 3.10
N ALA A 46 5.30 10.81 2.32
CA ALA A 46 5.63 9.84 1.29
C ALA A 46 6.34 10.50 0.08
N SER A 47 5.90 11.69 -0.35
CA SER A 47 6.55 12.45 -1.42
C SER A 47 7.89 13.05 -1.01
N SER A 48 8.09 13.35 0.27
CA SER A 48 9.39 13.82 0.79
C SER A 48 10.46 12.74 0.75
N LYS A 49 10.08 11.47 0.94
CA LYS A 49 10.99 10.33 0.76
C LYS A 49 11.29 10.08 -0.71
N ASP A 50 10.31 10.30 -1.58
CA ASP A 50 10.38 9.87 -2.97
C ASP A 50 9.60 10.84 -3.88
N TYR A 51 10.29 11.89 -4.33
CA TYR A 51 9.69 13.02 -5.07
C TYR A 51 9.09 12.62 -6.43
N THR A 52 9.46 11.45 -6.93
CA THR A 52 8.96 10.91 -8.21
C THR A 52 7.55 10.34 -8.08
N GLN A 53 7.11 10.03 -6.85
CA GLN A 53 5.81 9.43 -6.59
C GLN A 53 4.71 10.50 -6.59
N ARG A 54 3.79 10.41 -7.55
CA ARG A 54 2.62 11.28 -7.66
C ARG A 54 1.44 10.63 -6.95
N ILE A 55 1.33 10.95 -5.67
CA ILE A 55 0.29 10.43 -4.80
C ILE A 55 -0.96 11.29 -4.92
N LYS A 56 -2.11 10.64 -5.09
CA LYS A 56 -3.44 11.23 -5.14
C LYS A 56 -4.26 10.79 -3.93
N ILE A 57 -5.04 11.71 -3.39
CA ILE A 57 -6.00 11.43 -2.33
C ILE A 57 -7.34 11.09 -3.01
N ILE A 58 -7.90 9.93 -2.66
CA ILE A 58 -9.17 9.44 -3.17
C ILE A 58 -10.12 9.26 -2.00
N SER A 59 -11.32 9.82 -2.07
CA SER A 59 -12.39 9.56 -1.11
C SER A 59 -13.14 8.30 -1.51
N CYS A 60 -13.16 7.31 -0.63
CA CYS A 60 -13.89 6.06 -0.81
C CYS A 60 -14.93 5.89 0.31
N PRO A 61 -16.16 5.47 -0.02
CA PRO A 61 -17.15 5.15 0.99
C PRO A 61 -16.71 3.90 1.77
N VAL A 62 -17.03 3.84 3.07
CA VAL A 62 -16.80 2.61 3.86
C VAL A 62 -18.07 1.76 3.94
N ASN A 63 -17.88 0.44 3.97
CA ASN A 63 -18.97 -0.51 4.21
C ASN A 63 -19.33 -0.56 5.71
N GLU A 64 -20.41 -1.25 6.08
CA GLU A 64 -20.86 -1.44 7.49
C GLU A 64 -19.81 -2.10 8.39
N LYS A 65 -18.79 -2.74 7.80
CA LYS A 65 -17.62 -3.30 8.50
C LYS A 65 -16.45 -2.30 8.69
N GLY A 66 -16.61 -1.03 8.32
CA GLY A 66 -15.56 -0.01 8.39
C GLY A 66 -14.40 -0.26 7.41
N LEU A 67 -14.65 -1.01 6.34
CA LEU A 67 -13.68 -1.29 5.28
C LEU A 67 -13.94 -0.36 4.09
N PRO A 68 -12.90 0.29 3.52
CA PRO A 68 -13.05 1.11 2.33
C PRO A 68 -13.54 0.26 1.16
N ILE A 69 -14.59 0.72 0.49
CA ILE A 69 -15.10 0.14 -0.75
C ILE A 69 -14.27 0.74 -1.88
N ILE A 70 -13.34 -0.06 -2.43
CA ILE A 70 -12.49 0.32 -3.55
C ILE A 70 -13.13 -0.20 -4.82
N ASP A 71 -13.42 0.70 -5.77
CA ASP A 71 -13.94 0.31 -7.07
C ASP A 71 -12.91 -0.51 -7.87
N PRO A 72 -13.33 -1.59 -8.55
CA PRO A 72 -12.43 -2.40 -9.35
C PRO A 72 -11.80 -1.62 -10.53
N GLU A 73 -12.39 -0.51 -10.97
CA GLU A 73 -11.82 0.35 -12.02
C GLU A 73 -10.55 1.11 -11.59
N ILE A 74 -10.44 1.41 -10.29
CA ILE A 74 -9.26 2.08 -9.72
C ILE A 74 -8.20 1.09 -9.24
N MET A 75 -8.48 -0.22 -9.23
CA MET A 75 -7.48 -1.22 -8.88
C MET A 75 -6.40 -1.35 -9.98
N PRO A 76 -5.14 -1.60 -9.59
CA PRO A 76 -4.09 -1.96 -10.53
C PRO A 76 -4.41 -3.30 -11.19
N GLU A 77 -3.88 -3.53 -12.38
CA GLU A 77 -3.85 -4.89 -12.94
C GLU A 77 -3.15 -5.82 -11.94
N PRO A 78 -3.63 -7.07 -11.79
CA PRO A 78 -3.13 -7.98 -10.79
C PRO A 78 -1.63 -8.16 -10.97
N ILE A 79 -0.81 -7.65 -10.03
CA ILE A 79 0.62 -7.95 -10.03
C ILE A 79 0.71 -9.47 -9.86
N PRO A 80 1.35 -10.21 -10.79
CA PRO A 80 1.62 -11.61 -10.56
C PRO A 80 2.42 -11.69 -9.27
N LYS A 81 1.90 -12.42 -8.27
CA LYS A 81 2.63 -12.73 -7.04
C LYS A 81 3.97 -13.29 -7.48
N GLN A 82 5.04 -12.51 -7.38
CA GLN A 82 6.37 -13.08 -7.36
C GLN A 82 6.39 -13.97 -6.13
N VAL A 83 6.38 -15.27 -6.38
CA VAL A 83 6.76 -16.27 -5.40
C VAL A 83 8.04 -15.75 -4.77
N ARG A 84 7.96 -15.42 -3.48
CA ARG A 84 9.13 -15.11 -2.66
C ARG A 84 10.08 -16.28 -2.89
N ASP A 85 11.22 -16.01 -3.53
CA ASP A 85 12.27 -16.99 -3.69
C ASP A 85 12.69 -17.39 -2.27
N LEU A 86 12.32 -18.59 -1.86
CA LEU A 86 12.47 -19.15 -0.52
C LEU A 86 13.88 -19.76 -0.32
N PHE A 87 14.89 -19.23 -1.01
CA PHE A 87 16.22 -19.84 -1.06
C PHE A 87 17.34 -18.85 -0.67
N GLU A 88 17.32 -18.36 0.56
CA GLU A 88 18.48 -17.67 1.16
C GLU A 88 18.82 -18.20 2.56
N ASP A 89 18.88 -19.52 2.74
CA ASP A 89 19.31 -20.12 4.02
C ASP A 89 20.23 -21.36 3.89
N GLU A 90 21.01 -21.49 2.80
CA GLU A 90 21.88 -22.68 2.63
C GLU A 90 23.36 -22.41 2.26
N VAL A 91 23.93 -21.24 2.58
CA VAL A 91 25.36 -20.96 2.25
C VAL A 91 26.28 -20.77 3.47
N ALA A 92 25.80 -20.98 4.70
CA ALA A 92 26.60 -20.69 5.92
C ALA A 92 27.28 -21.89 6.60
N ALA A 93 27.25 -23.10 6.04
CA ALA A 93 27.70 -24.31 6.75
C ALA A 93 28.88 -25.09 6.12
N GLN A 94 29.58 -24.55 5.11
CA GLN A 94 30.70 -25.25 4.46
C GLN A 94 32.00 -24.43 4.36
N GLU A 95 32.42 -23.79 5.46
CA GLU A 95 33.81 -23.34 5.61
C GLU A 95 34.40 -23.84 6.93
N SER A 96 34.34 -25.15 7.15
CA SER A 96 35.07 -25.85 8.22
C SER A 96 35.74 -27.11 7.68
N THR A 97 36.66 -26.92 6.74
CA THR A 97 37.76 -27.86 6.45
C THR A 97 38.70 -27.18 5.47
N ASN A 98 39.77 -26.61 6.01
CA ASN A 98 41.12 -26.87 5.53
C ASN A 98 42.13 -26.50 6.62
#